data_AF-A0A820KK36-F1
#
_entry.id   AF-A0A820KK36-F1
#
_cell.length_a   1.000
_cell.length_b   1.000
_cell.length_c   1.000
_cell.angle_alpha   90.00
_cell.angle_beta   90.00
_cell.angle_gamma   90.00
#
_symmetry.space_group_name_H-M   'P 1'
#
loop_
_entity.id
_entity.type
_entity.pdbx_description
1 polymer ?
#
loop_
_entity_poly.entity_id
_entity_poly.type
_entity_poly.pdbx_seq_one_letter_code
_entity_poly.pdbx_strand_id
1 'polypeptide(L)'
;MIILLLSMLEGNVLNGPIGKQMVDTLIESQSNVELLLQFIDIFLKMKGLTTSEAFQEFDANKDGFISPKEFRRAMEAQKMFTNQDIDYILMCVDVNQDGKIDFMEF
;
A
#
# COMPACT_ATOMS: atom_id res chain seq x y z
N MET A 1 10.38 -8.31 14.85
CA MET A 1 9.19 -9.12 15.17
C MET A 1 9.02 -10.29 14.20
N ILE A 2 8.86 -10.07 12.89
CA ILE A 2 8.72 -11.15 11.89
C ILE A 2 9.91 -12.13 11.87
N ILE A 3 11.14 -11.62 11.99
CA ILE A 3 12.35 -12.46 12.02
C ILE A 3 12.32 -13.47 13.19
N LEU A 4 11.79 -13.06 14.35
CA LEU A 4 11.66 -13.94 15.52
C LEU A 4 10.65 -15.08 15.27
N LEU A 5 9.52 -14.78 14.61
CA LEU A 5 8.51 -15.77 14.22
C LEU A 5 9.08 -16.76 13.19
N LEU A 6 9.90 -16.29 12.26
CA LEU A 6 10.59 -17.16 11.29
C LEU A 6 11.61 -18.07 11.97
N SER A 7 12.34 -17.59 12.98
CA SER A 7 13.23 -18.43 13.79
C SER A 7 12.47 -19.49 14.59
N MET A 8 11.25 -19.22 15.05
CA MET A 8 10.41 -20.23 15.73
C MET A 8 9.95 -21.36 14.80
N LEU A 9 10.02 -21.17 13.48
CA LEU A 9 9.70 -22.19 12.47
C LEU A 9 10.91 -23.04 12.06
N GLU A 10 12.11 -22.73 12.52
CA GLU A 10 13.32 -23.47 12.17
C GLU A 10 13.26 -24.90 12.73
N GLY A 11 13.44 -25.90 11.86
CA GLY A 11 13.34 -27.32 12.25
C GLY A 11 11.92 -27.84 12.51
N ASN A 12 10.88 -27.09 12.12
CA ASN A 12 9.49 -27.51 12.31
C ASN A 12 9.12 -28.70 11.40
N VAL A 13 8.25 -29.58 11.90
CA VAL A 13 7.75 -30.75 11.16
C VAL A 13 6.43 -30.43 10.45
N LEU A 14 6.15 -31.13 9.35
CA LEU A 14 4.89 -30.99 8.61
C LEU A 14 3.70 -31.27 9.55
N ASN A 15 2.72 -30.35 9.62
CA ASN A 15 1.60 -30.37 10.57
C ASN A 15 1.99 -30.30 12.06
N GLY A 16 3.17 -29.78 12.39
CA GLY A 16 3.60 -29.54 13.76
C GLY A 16 2.77 -28.47 14.49
N PRO A 17 2.76 -28.50 15.85
CA PRO A 17 1.93 -27.61 16.67
C PRO A 17 2.27 -26.12 16.47
N ILE A 18 3.54 -25.78 16.22
CA ILE A 18 3.97 -24.40 16.00
C ILE A 18 3.35 -23.83 14.72
N GLY A 19 3.33 -24.62 13.63
CA GLY A 19 2.75 -24.17 12.37
C GLY A 19 1.24 -23.94 12.49
N LYS A 20 0.56 -24.84 13.22
CA LYS A 20 -0.87 -24.69 13.52
C LYS A 20 -1.16 -23.44 14.35
N GLN A 21 -0.41 -23.23 15.45
CA GLN A 21 -0.59 -22.05 16.31
C GLN A 21 -0.36 -20.74 15.55
N MET A 22 0.63 -20.68 14.67
CA MET A 22 0.86 -19.50 13.84
C MET A 22 -0.32 -19.22 12.90
N VAL A 23 -0.89 -20.25 12.27
CA VAL A 23 -2.09 -20.10 11.43
C VAL A 23 -3.27 -19.61 12.28
N ASP A 24 -3.50 -20.20 13.45
CA ASP A 24 -4.58 -19.79 14.36
C ASP A 24 -4.42 -18.31 14.77
N THR A 25 -3.21 -17.86 15.14
CA THR A 25 -2.94 -16.45 15.46
C THR A 25 -3.15 -15.50 14.27
N LEU A 26 -2.81 -15.93 13.05
CA LEU A 26 -3.09 -15.13 11.85
C LEU A 26 -4.59 -15.00 11.59
N ILE A 27 -5.36 -16.06 11.82
CA ILE A 27 -6.83 -16.04 11.71
C ILE A 27 -7.42 -15.11 12.77
N GLU A 28 -6.95 -15.18 14.02
CA GLU A 28 -7.39 -14.29 15.10
C GLU A 28 -7.13 -12.80 14.79
N SER A 29 -6.06 -12.50 14.04
CA SER A 29 -5.68 -11.14 13.65
C SER A 29 -5.97 -10.82 12.17
N GLN A 30 -6.88 -11.54 11.52
CA GLN A 30 -7.10 -11.49 10.07
C GLN A 30 -7.28 -10.05 9.55
N SER A 31 -8.13 -9.23 10.17
CA SER A 31 -8.40 -7.86 9.69
C SER A 31 -7.15 -6.97 9.71
N ASN A 32 -6.28 -7.14 10.70
CA ASN A 32 -5.03 -6.38 10.79
C ASN A 32 -4.02 -6.84 9.73
N VAL A 33 -3.97 -8.15 9.46
CA VAL A 33 -3.12 -8.73 8.42
C VAL A 33 -3.60 -8.30 7.04
N GLU A 34 -4.91 -8.31 6.78
CA GLU A 34 -5.50 -7.82 5.54
C GLU A 34 -5.16 -6.35 5.29
N LEU A 35 -5.27 -5.48 6.30
CA LEU A 35 -4.90 -4.07 6.18
C LEU A 35 -3.41 -3.90 5.86
N LEU A 36 -2.54 -4.66 6.52
CA LEU A 36 -1.10 -4.62 6.26
C LEU A 36 -0.77 -5.09 4.84
N LEU A 37 -1.41 -6.15 4.36
CA LEU A 37 -1.23 -6.67 3.02
C LEU A 37 -1.74 -5.68 1.96
N GLN A 38 -2.90 -5.06 2.20
CA GLN A 38 -3.44 -4.02 1.32
C GLN A 38 -2.48 -2.83 1.23
N PHE A 39 -1.93 -2.37 2.35
CA PHE A 39 -0.92 -1.31 2.38
C PHE A 39 0.32 -1.70 1.55
N ILE A 40 0.89 -2.88 1.76
CA ILE A 40 2.08 -3.31 1.01
C ILE A 40 1.79 -3.43 -0.50
N ASP A 41 0.65 -4.01 -0.88
CA ASP A 41 0.24 -4.16 -2.28
C ASP A 41 0.09 -2.80 -2.98
N ILE A 42 -0.54 -1.84 -2.30
CA ILE A 42 -0.66 -0.46 -2.76
C ILE A 42 0.71 0.15 -3.02
N PHE A 43 1.64 0.10 -2.06
CA PHE A 43 2.98 0.66 -2.21
C PHE A 43 3.78 0.00 -3.33
N LEU A 44 3.64 -1.31 -3.51
CA LEU A 44 4.30 -2.03 -4.61
C LEU A 44 3.75 -1.61 -5.98
N LYS A 45 2.44 -1.44 -6.11
CA LYS A 45 1.80 -0.95 -7.34
C LYS A 45 2.17 0.51 -7.64
N MET A 46 2.32 1.33 -6.60
CA MET A 46 2.69 2.74 -6.73
C MET A 46 4.16 2.97 -7.05
N LYS A 47 5.05 2.00 -6.81
CA LYS A 47 6.50 2.15 -7.09
C LYS A 47 6.82 2.50 -8.56
N GLY A 48 5.97 2.12 -9.51
CA GLY A 48 6.11 2.54 -10.91
C GLY A 48 5.66 3.97 -11.19
N LEU A 49 4.82 4.52 -10.30
CA LEU A 49 4.15 5.82 -10.43
C LEU A 49 4.96 6.97 -9.83
N THR A 50 5.98 6.67 -9.01
CA THR A 50 6.88 7.66 -8.40
C THR A 50 7.98 8.15 -9.36
N THR A 51 7.97 7.72 -10.61
CA THR A 51 8.90 8.21 -11.62
C THR A 51 8.48 9.60 -12.10
N SER A 52 9.45 10.45 -12.43
CA SER A 52 9.18 11.81 -12.91
C SER A 52 8.31 11.84 -14.17
N GLU A 53 8.37 10.79 -15.00
CA GLU A 53 7.58 10.67 -16.22
C GLU A 53 6.11 10.37 -15.92
N ALA A 54 5.82 9.41 -15.04
CA ALA A 54 4.46 9.12 -14.59
C ALA A 54 3.86 10.30 -13.82
N PHE A 55 4.65 10.98 -12.99
CA PHE A 55 4.22 12.17 -12.27
C PHE A 55 3.85 13.31 -13.23
N GLN A 56 4.66 13.57 -14.26
CA GLN A 56 4.36 14.57 -15.30
C GLN A 56 3.13 14.22 -16.14
N GLU A 57 2.83 12.93 -16.31
CA GLU A 57 1.62 12.49 -17.00
C GLU A 57 0.35 12.74 -16.16
N PHE A 58 0.49 12.72 -14.83
CA PHE A 58 -0.62 12.92 -13.90
C PHE A 58 -0.88 14.41 -13.59
N ASP A 59 0.18 15.22 -13.55
CA ASP A 59 0.10 16.68 -13.43
C ASP A 59 -0.39 17.30 -14.76
N ALA A 60 -1.70 17.22 -14.99
CA ALA A 60 -2.34 17.70 -16.20
C ALA A 60 -2.26 19.23 -16.36
N ASN A 61 -2.24 19.95 -15.24
CA ASN A 61 -2.24 21.42 -15.22
C ASN A 61 -0.80 22.00 -15.20
N LYS A 62 0.21 21.16 -14.94
CA LYS A 62 1.64 21.48 -14.87
C LYS A 62 2.00 22.49 -13.78
N ASP A 63 1.28 22.46 -12.66
CA ASP A 63 1.51 23.32 -11.51
C ASP A 63 2.58 22.76 -10.55
N GLY A 64 3.09 21.55 -10.82
CA GLY A 64 4.12 20.89 -10.03
C GLY A 64 3.57 20.04 -8.87
N PHE A 65 2.26 20.00 -8.70
CA PHE A 65 1.57 19.21 -7.67
C PHE A 65 0.53 18.30 -8.31
N ILE A 66 0.22 17.18 -7.65
CA ILE A 66 -0.92 16.35 -8.07
C ILE A 66 -2.08 16.66 -7.12
N SER A 67 -3.17 17.23 -7.65
CA SER A 67 -4.40 17.37 -6.88
C SER A 67 -5.11 16.02 -6.69
N PRO A 68 -5.96 15.85 -5.66
CA PRO A 68 -6.73 14.63 -5.45
C PRO A 68 -7.59 14.22 -6.66
N LYS A 69 -8.03 15.20 -7.46
CA LYS A 69 -8.79 14.96 -8.70
C LYS A 69 -7.90 14.40 -9.81
N GLU A 70 -6.70 14.94 -9.98
CA GLU A 70 -5.71 14.44 -10.95
C GLU A 70 -5.24 13.05 -10.57
N PHE A 71 -4.94 12.83 -9.29
CA PHE A 71 -4.59 11.53 -8.74
C PHE A 71 -5.68 10.49 -8.99
N ARG A 72 -6.93 10.80 -8.64
CA ARG A 72 -8.07 9.90 -8.86
C ARG A 72 -8.26 9.56 -10.33
N ARG A 73 -8.17 10.55 -11.21
CA ARG A 73 -8.29 10.34 -12.66
C ARG A 73 -7.16 9.46 -13.20
N ALA A 74 -5.93 9.66 -12.74
CA ALA A 74 -4.78 8.84 -13.11
C ALA A 74 -4.95 7.38 -12.65
N MET A 75 -5.36 7.17 -11.40
CA MET A 75 -5.58 5.82 -10.86
C MET A 75 -6.77 5.10 -11.53
N GLU A 76 -7.84 5.81 -11.84
CA GLU A 76 -8.97 5.29 -12.62
C GLU A 76 -8.54 4.91 -14.06
N ALA A 77 -7.64 5.68 -14.67
CA ALA A 77 -7.10 5.37 -16.00
C ALA A 77 -6.23 4.09 -16.01
N GLN A 78 -5.48 3.84 -14.93
CA GLN A 78 -4.67 2.64 -14.76
C GLN A 78 -5.52 1.37 -14.51
N LYS A 79 -6.79 1.52 -14.07
CA LYS A 79 -7.72 0.42 -13.76
C LYS A 79 -7.20 -0.62 -12.75
N MET A 80 -6.20 -0.27 -11.95
CA MET A 80 -5.57 -1.16 -10.98
C MET A 80 -6.08 -0.99 -9.54
N PHE A 81 -6.87 0.07 -9.29
CA PHE A 81 -7.31 0.47 -7.95
C PHE A 81 -8.82 0.67 -7.93
N THR A 82 -9.45 0.32 -6.80
CA THR A 82 -10.86 0.67 -6.55
C THR A 82 -10.97 2.10 -6.03
N ASN A 83 -12.18 2.68 -6.05
CA ASN A 83 -12.41 4.01 -5.48
C ASN A 83 -12.02 4.10 -4.01
N GLN A 84 -12.23 3.03 -3.24
CA GLN A 84 -11.85 2.97 -1.83
C GLN A 84 -10.34 2.90 -1.64
N ASP A 85 -9.63 2.18 -2.52
CA ASP A 85 -8.16 2.16 -2.50
C ASP A 85 -7.60 3.55 -2.79
N ILE A 86 -8.17 4.26 -3.77
CA ILE A 86 -7.74 5.62 -4.14
C ILE A 86 -7.92 6.59 -2.96
N ASP A 87 -9.07 6.54 -2.27
CA ASP A 87 -9.31 7.38 -1.10
C ASP A 87 -8.36 7.04 0.06
N TYR A 88 -8.11 5.74 0.29
CA TYR A 88 -7.15 5.30 1.30
C TYR A 88 -5.73 5.77 0.99
N ILE A 89 -5.31 5.67 -0.28
CA ILE A 89 -4.00 6.14 -0.72
C ILE A 89 -3.87 7.64 -0.54
N LEU A 90 -4.89 8.41 -0.94
CA LEU A 90 -4.90 9.87 -0.74
C LEU A 90 -4.71 10.24 0.73
N MET A 91 -5.36 9.53 1.66
CA MET A 91 -5.17 9.75 3.09
C MET A 91 -3.76 9.38 3.59
N CYS A 92 -3.07 8.45 2.92
CA CYS A 92 -1.71 8.05 3.29
C CYS A 92 -0.62 8.95 2.72
N VAL A 93 -0.83 9.52 1.54
CA VAL A 93 0.17 10.33 0.81
C VAL A 93 0.10 11.81 1.18
N ASP A 94 -1.09 12.33 1.54
CA ASP A 94 -1.27 13.70 2.05
C ASP A 94 -0.76 13.83 3.50
N VAL A 95 0.57 13.79 3.67
CA VAL A 95 1.23 13.80 5.00
C VAL A 95 1.04 15.14 5.70
N ASN A 96 1.05 16.24 4.95
CA ASN A 96 0.92 17.60 5.48
C ASN A 96 -0.55 18.07 5.62
N GLN A 97 -1.51 17.30 5.10
CA GLN A 97 -2.96 17.58 5.08
C GLN A 97 -3.33 18.90 4.37
N ASP A 98 -2.54 19.30 3.38
CA ASP A 98 -2.82 20.48 2.56
C ASP A 98 -3.78 20.17 1.39
N GLY A 99 -4.14 18.89 1.23
CA GLY A 99 -5.06 18.44 0.20
C GLY A 99 -4.42 18.38 -1.19
N LYS A 100 -3.09 18.40 -1.28
CA LYS A 100 -2.30 18.18 -2.49
C LYS A 100 -1.29 17.07 -2.22
N ILE A 101 -0.71 16.55 -3.31
CA ILE A 101 0.36 15.58 -3.25
C ILE A 101 1.58 16.21 -3.91
N ASP A 102 2.61 16.50 -3.12
CA ASP A 102 3.94 16.86 -3.63
C ASP A 102 4.68 15.60 -4.10
N PHE A 103 5.51 15.73 -5.13
CA PHE A 103 6.48 14.71 -5.49
C PHE A 103 7.41 14.34 -4.32
N MET A 104 7.70 15.30 -3.43
CA MET A 104 8.48 15.08 -2.21
C MET A 104 7.71 14.30 -1.12
N GLU A 105 6.38 14.25 -1.18
CA GLU A 105 5.52 13.53 -0.24
C GLU A 105 5.24 12.08 -0.66
N PHE A 106 5.67 11.73 -1.87
CA PHE A 106 5.54 10.40 -2.49
C PHE A 106 6.77 9.50 -2.24
#